data_AF-A0A960T3Q2-F1
#
_entry.id   AF-A0A960T3Q2-F1
#
_cell.length_a   1.000
_cell.length_b   1.000
_cell.length_c   1.000
_cell.angle_alpha   90.00
_cell.angle_beta   90.00
_cell.angle_gamma   90.00
#
_symmetry.space_group_name_H-M   'P 1'
#
loop_
_entity.id
_entity.type
_entity.pdbx_description
1 polymer ?
#
loop_
_entity_poly.entity_id
_entity_poly.type
_entity_poly.pdbx_seq_one_letter_code
_entity_poly.pdbx_strand_id
1 'polypeptide(L)'
;MLRLLITAIVCLFASHCGADEILGTNPKMTLRPPAPKPAPVLGIPFGSSFQDANIALTRLGLKLVGRETLDDNGKAHLLTFDHLPESLLAGTGKLQILFYDNRLIRAKFDFDPTYHNFLLTRERLIAQLGDRYSVEKEQAQMERMLQSHLAALPKGGFDKEAEDKIKESIVHGHTFFVYQIKDQQNLMSAALAYYATGRPNEKEPTLQVHLGLKQDSEAFDAYMQELKKAKER
;
A
#
# COMPACT_ATOMS: atom_id res chain seq x y z
N MET A 1 40.16 -21.60 37.33
CA MET A 1 40.52 -22.16 36.01
C MET A 1 39.79 -21.32 34.97
N LEU A 2 40.30 -20.21 34.42
CA LEU A 2 41.47 -19.97 33.57
C LEU A 2 41.44 -20.72 32.22
N ARG A 3 41.39 -19.91 31.14
CA ARG A 3 41.71 -20.13 29.70
C ARG A 3 40.63 -20.78 28.80
N LEU A 4 40.03 -20.03 27.86
CA LEU A 4 40.52 -19.68 26.50
C LEU A 4 40.56 -20.89 25.54
N LEU A 5 39.65 -20.91 24.56
CA LEU A 5 39.99 -21.41 23.22
C LEU A 5 39.18 -20.66 22.14
N ILE A 6 39.93 -20.06 21.22
CA ILE A 6 39.55 -19.32 20.02
C ILE A 6 39.88 -20.22 18.83
N THR A 7 38.98 -20.44 17.86
CA THR A 7 39.28 -20.67 16.42
C THR A 7 37.94 -20.71 15.65
N ALA A 8 37.47 -19.66 14.96
CA ALA A 8 37.87 -19.14 13.65
C ALA A 8 37.54 -20.06 12.45
N ILE A 9 36.50 -19.72 11.67
CA ILE A 9 36.45 -19.91 10.21
C ILE A 9 35.72 -18.71 9.58
N VAL A 10 36.51 -17.75 9.11
CA VAL A 10 36.19 -16.78 8.05
C VAL A 10 37.36 -16.87 7.07
N CYS A 11 37.08 -16.58 5.79
CA CYS A 11 37.97 -16.57 4.61
C CYS A 11 37.87 -17.88 3.79
N LEU A 12 37.69 -17.92 2.47
CA LEU A 12 37.94 -16.96 1.40
C LEU A 12 36.99 -17.23 0.22
N PHE A 13 36.57 -16.19 -0.50
CA PHE A 13 36.82 -16.08 -1.94
C PHE A 13 36.73 -14.60 -2.34
N ALA A 14 37.89 -13.96 -2.36
CA ALA A 14 38.17 -12.80 -3.17
C ALA A 14 39.33 -13.18 -4.09
N SER A 15 39.23 -12.93 -5.39
CA SER A 15 40.18 -12.07 -6.11
C SER A 15 39.99 -12.08 -7.62
N HIS A 16 40.45 -10.96 -8.21
CA HIS A 16 40.66 -10.60 -9.61
C HIS A 16 39.45 -9.88 -10.27
N CYS A 17 39.55 -8.63 -10.72
CA CYS A 17 40.72 -7.77 -10.95
C CYS A 17 40.26 -6.31 -11.12
N GLY A 18 41.15 -5.35 -10.88
CA GLY A 18 40.97 -3.95 -11.30
C GLY A 18 41.21 -2.92 -10.21
N ALA A 19 42.43 -2.87 -9.68
CA ALA A 19 42.97 -1.64 -9.11
C ALA A 19 43.67 -0.89 -10.24
N ASP A 20 43.23 0.33 -10.54
CA ASP A 20 44.09 1.50 -10.82
C ASP A 20 43.21 2.67 -11.25
N GLU A 21 43.12 3.69 -10.38
CA GLU A 21 43.03 5.13 -10.66
C GLU A 21 42.78 5.82 -9.29
N ILE A 22 43.85 6.19 -8.59
CA ILE A 22 44.42 7.55 -8.60
C ILE A 22 43.44 8.59 -8.00
N LEU A 23 43.72 8.91 -6.73
CA LEU A 23 43.68 10.26 -6.13
C LEU A 23 42.86 11.31 -6.89
N GLY A 24 41.56 11.37 -6.61
CA GLY A 24 40.66 12.44 -6.99
C GLY A 24 39.81 12.89 -5.81
N THR A 25 40.00 14.14 -5.41
CA THR A 25 39.24 14.96 -4.44
C THR A 25 37.77 14.57 -4.11
N ASN A 26 37.44 14.62 -2.80
CA ASN A 26 36.11 14.84 -2.16
C ASN A 26 35.06 13.70 -2.19
N PRO A 27 34.02 13.70 -1.32
CA PRO A 27 33.64 14.66 -0.27
C PRO A 27 33.39 14.02 1.13
N LYS A 28 33.14 14.88 2.13
CA LYS A 28 32.65 14.55 3.48
C LYS A 28 31.87 13.22 3.55
N MET A 29 32.47 12.20 4.18
CA MET A 29 31.72 11.05 4.69
C MET A 29 30.75 11.54 5.77
N THR A 30 29.52 11.88 5.37
CA THR A 30 28.44 12.04 6.33
C THR A 30 28.10 10.67 6.89
N LEU A 31 28.44 10.43 8.15
CA LEU A 31 28.07 9.25 8.95
C LEU A 31 26.55 9.13 9.21
N ARG A 32 25.72 9.86 8.46
CA ARG A 32 24.28 9.71 8.55
C ARG A 32 23.91 8.50 7.72
N PRO A 33 23.21 7.50 8.31
CA PRO A 33 22.67 6.41 7.52
C PRO A 33 21.83 7.02 6.38
N PRO A 34 21.85 6.40 5.19
CA PRO A 34 21.06 6.88 4.06
C PRO A 34 19.60 7.01 4.47
N ALA A 35 18.91 7.99 3.89
CA ALA A 35 17.51 8.20 4.18
C ALA A 35 16.74 6.88 3.97
N PRO A 36 15.88 6.49 4.93
CA PRO A 36 15.15 5.25 4.87
C PRO A 36 14.21 5.25 3.65
N LYS A 37 14.22 4.17 2.87
CA LYS A 37 13.43 4.05 1.64
C LYS A 37 11.98 3.69 1.98
N PRO A 38 10.97 4.23 1.27
CA PRO A 38 9.58 3.80 1.41
C PRO A 38 9.41 2.29 1.16
N ALA A 39 8.45 1.66 1.84
CA ALA A 39 8.13 0.26 1.59
C ALA A 39 7.66 0.07 0.13
N PRO A 40 8.11 -1.00 -0.56
CA PRO A 40 7.68 -1.26 -1.92
C PRO A 40 6.24 -1.77 -1.96
N VAL A 41 5.51 -1.44 -3.02
CA VAL A 41 4.18 -1.98 -3.33
C VAL A 41 4.35 -3.17 -4.26
N LEU A 42 4.01 -4.38 -3.81
CA LEU A 42 4.22 -5.60 -4.61
C LEU A 42 5.67 -5.79 -5.09
N GLY A 43 6.65 -5.37 -4.27
CA GLY A 43 8.06 -5.37 -4.66
C GLY A 43 8.47 -4.22 -5.59
N ILE A 44 7.58 -3.28 -5.88
CA ILE A 44 7.82 -2.09 -6.70
C ILE A 44 8.08 -0.89 -5.78
N PRO A 45 9.29 -0.32 -5.77
CA PRO A 45 9.57 0.88 -5.01
C PRO A 45 8.69 2.05 -5.47
N PHE A 46 8.18 2.82 -4.52
CA PHE A 46 7.62 4.12 -4.87
C PHE A 46 8.69 5.02 -5.51
N GLY A 47 8.27 5.81 -6.50
CA GLY A 47 9.15 6.61 -7.34
C GLY A 47 9.73 5.87 -8.55
N SER A 48 9.51 4.56 -8.68
CA SER A 48 9.89 3.79 -9.88
C SER A 48 9.20 4.30 -11.13
N SER A 49 9.86 4.10 -12.27
CA SER A 49 9.30 4.48 -13.57
C SER A 49 8.15 3.57 -13.98
N PHE A 50 7.33 4.02 -14.95
CA PHE A 50 6.30 3.17 -15.56
C PHE A 50 6.89 1.86 -16.10
N GLN A 51 8.05 1.92 -16.76
CA GLN A 51 8.67 0.76 -17.37
C GLN A 51 9.08 -0.28 -16.32
N ASP A 52 9.70 0.15 -15.23
CA ASP A 52 10.13 -0.74 -14.14
C ASP A 52 8.93 -1.39 -13.45
N ALA A 53 7.90 -0.59 -13.17
CA ALA A 53 6.67 -1.07 -12.56
C ALA A 53 5.97 -2.08 -13.48
N ASN A 54 5.83 -1.78 -14.77
CA ASN A 54 5.18 -2.67 -15.73
C ASN A 54 5.87 -4.04 -15.82
N ILE A 55 7.21 -4.07 -15.82
CA ILE A 55 7.98 -5.32 -15.80
C ILE A 55 7.69 -6.11 -14.53
N ALA A 56 7.72 -5.46 -13.36
CA ALA A 56 7.46 -6.12 -12.09
C ALA A 56 6.03 -6.68 -11.99
N LEU A 57 5.03 -5.91 -12.42
CA LEU A 57 3.62 -6.32 -12.38
C LEU A 57 3.34 -7.47 -13.34
N THR A 58 3.92 -7.44 -14.54
CA THR A 58 3.78 -8.52 -15.52
C THR A 58 4.39 -9.83 -14.99
N ARG A 59 5.52 -9.76 -14.26
CA ARG A 59 6.12 -10.94 -13.60
C ARG A 59 5.23 -11.55 -12.51
N LEU A 60 4.37 -10.74 -11.90
CA LEU A 60 3.37 -11.20 -10.94
C LEU A 60 2.11 -11.78 -11.62
N GLY A 61 2.09 -11.84 -12.96
CA GLY A 61 0.95 -12.32 -13.73
C GLY A 61 -0.20 -11.32 -13.84
N LEU A 62 0.02 -10.06 -13.45
CA LEU A 62 -1.00 -9.02 -13.52
C LEU A 62 -1.18 -8.55 -14.96
N LYS A 63 -2.44 -8.39 -15.37
CA LYS A 63 -2.79 -7.96 -16.71
C LYS A 63 -3.25 -6.50 -16.68
N LEU A 64 -2.59 -5.65 -17.47
CA LEU A 64 -3.06 -4.28 -17.71
C LEU A 64 -4.39 -4.33 -18.48
N VAL A 65 -5.42 -3.69 -17.93
CA VAL A 65 -6.78 -3.65 -18.50
C VAL A 65 -7.26 -2.23 -18.79
N GLY A 66 -6.60 -1.22 -18.22
CA GLY A 66 -6.97 0.17 -18.44
C GLY A 66 -5.78 1.11 -18.32
N ARG A 67 -5.81 2.18 -19.11
CA ARG A 67 -4.87 3.29 -19.05
C ARG A 67 -5.64 4.58 -19.29
N GLU A 68 -5.50 5.51 -18.35
CA GLU A 68 -6.11 6.83 -18.42
C GLU A 68 -5.04 7.90 -18.22
N THR A 69 -5.14 8.99 -18.98
CA THR A 69 -4.35 10.19 -18.75
C THR A 69 -5.25 11.18 -18.01
N LEU A 70 -4.81 11.63 -16.83
CA LEU A 70 -5.65 12.43 -15.94
C LEU A 70 -5.49 13.94 -16.13
N ASP A 71 -4.51 14.36 -16.92
CA ASP A 71 -4.25 15.76 -17.22
C ASP A 71 -3.98 16.00 -18.72
N ASP A 72 -4.20 17.24 -19.14
CA ASP A 72 -4.11 17.61 -20.55
C ASP A 72 -2.64 17.62 -21.07
N ASN A 73 -1.65 17.62 -20.16
CA ASN A 73 -0.22 17.63 -20.49
C ASN A 73 0.41 16.22 -20.50
N GLY A 74 -0.35 15.17 -20.17
CA GLY A 74 0.16 13.80 -20.16
C GLY A 74 1.16 13.50 -19.04
N LYS A 75 1.16 14.27 -17.95
CA LYS A 75 2.08 14.05 -16.82
C LYS A 75 1.58 13.01 -15.82
N ALA A 76 0.27 12.87 -15.70
CA ALA A 76 -0.43 12.02 -14.77
C ALA A 76 -1.13 10.88 -15.52
N HIS A 77 -0.80 9.66 -15.15
CA HIS A 77 -1.38 8.45 -15.74
C HIS A 77 -1.90 7.52 -14.66
N LEU A 78 -3.13 7.05 -14.82
CA LEU A 78 -3.69 5.98 -14.04
C LEU A 78 -3.67 4.70 -14.85
N LEU A 79 -3.11 3.64 -14.28
CA LEU A 79 -3.07 2.33 -14.88
C LEU A 79 -3.87 1.35 -14.02
N THR A 80 -4.74 0.59 -14.65
CA THR A 80 -5.58 -0.40 -13.97
C THR A 80 -5.18 -1.79 -14.41
N PHE A 81 -4.92 -2.64 -13.43
CA PHE A 81 -4.54 -4.03 -13.58
C PHE A 81 -5.59 -4.92 -12.91
N ASP A 82 -5.94 -6.02 -13.57
CA ASP A 82 -6.84 -7.04 -13.02
C ASP A 82 -6.06 -8.30 -12.63
N HIS A 83 -6.77 -9.22 -11.96
CA HIS A 83 -6.27 -10.53 -11.52
C HIS A 83 -5.15 -10.45 -10.48
N LEU A 84 -5.32 -9.63 -9.44
CA LEU A 84 -4.45 -9.70 -8.26
C LEU A 84 -4.40 -11.14 -7.72
N PRO A 85 -3.21 -11.73 -7.53
CA PRO A 85 -3.11 -13.08 -6.96
C PRO A 85 -3.54 -13.08 -5.49
N GLU A 86 -4.27 -14.14 -5.11
CA GLU A 86 -4.86 -14.31 -3.77
C GLU A 86 -3.83 -14.27 -2.63
N SER A 87 -2.56 -14.52 -2.95
CA SER A 87 -1.45 -14.52 -2.01
C SER A 87 -1.00 -13.13 -1.54
N LEU A 88 -1.41 -12.05 -2.21
CA LEU A 88 -0.83 -10.72 -1.93
C LEU A 88 -1.42 -10.03 -0.70
N LEU A 89 -2.76 -9.95 -0.55
CA LEU A 89 -3.40 -9.17 0.53
C LEU A 89 -4.76 -9.74 0.99
N ALA A 90 -5.69 -10.05 0.08
CA ALA A 90 -6.83 -10.95 0.34
C ALA A 90 -7.56 -11.23 -0.98
N GLY A 91 -7.53 -12.47 -1.46
CA GLY A 91 -8.34 -12.88 -2.62
C GLY A 91 -7.98 -12.17 -3.94
N THR A 92 -8.86 -12.36 -4.94
CA THR A 92 -8.74 -11.70 -6.24
C THR A 92 -9.25 -10.27 -6.17
N GLY A 93 -8.65 -9.37 -6.96
CA GLY A 93 -9.00 -7.95 -6.94
C GLY A 93 -8.37 -7.17 -8.09
N LYS A 94 -8.54 -5.85 -8.04
CA LYS A 94 -7.98 -4.90 -9.00
C LYS A 94 -6.92 -4.02 -8.35
N LEU A 95 -5.93 -3.63 -9.15
CA LEU A 95 -4.86 -2.72 -8.75
C LEU A 95 -4.88 -1.50 -9.66
N GLN A 96 -4.97 -0.32 -9.06
CA GLN A 96 -4.84 0.95 -9.74
C GLN A 96 -3.53 1.61 -9.31
N ILE A 97 -2.73 2.04 -10.27
CA ILE A 97 -1.43 2.64 -10.03
C ILE A 97 -1.39 4.01 -10.70
N LEU A 98 -1.08 5.03 -9.90
CA LEU A 98 -0.97 6.40 -10.35
C LEU A 98 0.50 6.79 -10.52
N PHE A 99 0.82 7.26 -11.71
CA PHE A 99 2.08 7.88 -12.06
C PHE A 99 1.90 9.39 -12.19
N TYR A 100 2.87 10.16 -11.70
CA TYR A 100 3.00 11.59 -11.95
C TYR A 100 4.45 11.89 -12.35
N ASP A 101 4.66 12.63 -13.43
CA ASP A 101 5.97 12.85 -14.05
C ASP A 101 6.76 11.53 -14.24
N ASN A 102 6.07 10.49 -14.72
CA ASN A 102 6.60 9.13 -14.91
C ASN A 102 7.16 8.46 -13.63
N ARG A 103 6.69 8.86 -12.44
CA ARG A 103 7.08 8.25 -11.17
C ARG A 103 5.86 7.67 -10.48
N LEU A 104 5.99 6.45 -9.95
CA LEU A 104 4.95 5.82 -9.14
C LEU A 104 4.73 6.61 -7.85
N ILE A 105 3.54 7.20 -7.67
CA ILE A 105 3.22 8.02 -6.49
C ILE A 105 2.11 7.43 -5.61
N ARG A 106 1.20 6.62 -6.18
CA ARG A 106 0.08 6.01 -5.46
C ARG A 106 -0.28 4.65 -6.04
N ALA A 107 -0.67 3.73 -5.17
CA ALA A 107 -1.26 2.46 -5.51
C ALA A 107 -2.54 2.25 -4.70
N LYS A 108 -3.58 1.75 -5.36
CA LYS A 108 -4.88 1.44 -4.76
C LYS A 108 -5.26 0.02 -5.12
N PHE A 109 -5.63 -0.76 -4.11
CA PHE A 109 -6.12 -2.11 -4.27
C PHE A 109 -7.60 -2.13 -3.97
N ASP A 110 -8.38 -2.69 -4.88
CA ASP A 110 -9.81 -2.94 -4.71
C ASP A 110 -10.02 -4.45 -4.57
N PHE A 111 -10.62 -4.86 -3.46
CA PHE A 111 -10.89 -6.26 -3.14
C PHE A 111 -12.38 -6.53 -3.08
N ASP A 112 -12.75 -7.81 -3.20
CA ASP A 112 -14.11 -8.26 -2.92
C ASP A 112 -14.49 -7.87 -1.48
N PRO A 113 -15.58 -7.12 -1.29
CA PRO A 113 -15.85 -6.38 -0.07
C PRO A 113 -16.52 -7.26 1.00
N THR A 114 -15.81 -8.32 1.39
CA THR A 114 -16.21 -9.19 2.51
C THR A 114 -15.47 -8.81 3.78
N TYR A 115 -16.09 -9.04 4.94
CA TYR A 115 -15.40 -8.77 6.20
C TYR A 115 -14.24 -9.74 6.43
N HIS A 116 -14.36 -10.98 5.93
CA HIS A 116 -13.24 -11.92 5.89
C HIS A 116 -12.03 -11.35 5.14
N ASN A 117 -12.24 -10.83 3.93
CA ASN A 117 -11.17 -10.20 3.16
C ASN A 117 -10.62 -8.95 3.86
N PHE A 118 -11.47 -8.18 4.55
CA PHE A 118 -11.03 -7.04 5.34
C PHE A 118 -10.05 -7.45 6.44
N LEU A 119 -10.38 -8.49 7.24
CA LEU A 119 -9.50 -8.99 8.29
C LEU A 119 -8.18 -9.54 7.73
N LEU A 120 -8.25 -10.36 6.67
CA LEU A 120 -7.07 -10.89 6.00
C LEU A 120 -6.17 -9.77 5.47
N THR A 121 -6.77 -8.78 4.80
CA THR A 121 -6.05 -7.63 4.25
C THR A 121 -5.38 -6.84 5.36
N ARG A 122 -6.10 -6.58 6.47
CA ARG A 122 -5.57 -5.87 7.63
C ARG A 122 -4.33 -6.58 8.20
N GLU A 123 -4.45 -7.88 8.47
CA GLU A 123 -3.36 -8.66 9.06
C GLU A 123 -2.14 -8.71 8.14
N ARG A 124 -2.35 -9.00 6.85
CA ARG A 124 -1.25 -9.05 5.86
C ARG A 124 -0.61 -7.69 5.61
N LEU A 125 -1.41 -6.62 5.52
CA LEU A 125 -0.91 -5.26 5.34
C LEU A 125 -0.03 -4.84 6.52
N ILE A 126 -0.50 -5.07 7.75
CA ILE A 126 0.30 -4.78 8.96
C ILE A 126 1.59 -5.61 8.97
N ALA A 127 1.51 -6.91 8.65
CA ALA A 127 2.68 -7.78 8.59
C ALA A 127 3.71 -7.36 7.52
N GLN A 128 3.25 -6.93 6.33
CA GLN A 128 4.13 -6.48 5.25
C GLN A 128 4.81 -5.15 5.54
N LEU A 129 4.09 -4.25 6.23
CA LEU A 129 4.63 -2.95 6.61
C LEU A 129 5.67 -3.08 7.73
N GLY A 130 5.49 -4.04 8.64
CA GLY A 130 6.43 -4.32 9.73
C GLY A 130 6.50 -3.20 10.78
N ASP A 131 7.48 -3.28 11.68
CA ASP A 131 7.57 -2.45 12.90
C ASP A 131 7.73 -0.94 12.66
N ARG A 132 8.04 -0.53 11.43
CA ARG A 132 8.16 0.87 11.02
C ARG A 132 6.81 1.59 11.01
N TYR A 133 5.71 0.86 10.95
CA TYR A 133 4.39 1.41 10.79
C TYR A 133 3.55 1.17 12.04
N SER A 134 2.78 2.17 12.43
CA SER A 134 1.84 2.09 13.55
C SER A 134 0.43 2.46 13.08
N VAL A 135 -0.59 1.79 13.60
CA VAL A 135 -1.97 2.21 13.37
C VAL A 135 -2.21 3.51 14.15
N GLU A 136 -2.48 4.60 13.45
CA GLU A 136 -2.66 5.94 14.05
C GLU A 136 -4.12 6.23 14.39
N LYS A 137 -5.03 5.82 13.50
CA LYS A 137 -6.45 6.06 13.68
C LYS A 137 -7.25 4.86 13.18
N GLU A 138 -7.96 4.24 14.10
CA GLU A 138 -9.02 3.29 13.81
C GLU A 138 -10.35 4.02 13.97
N GLN A 139 -11.02 4.25 12.86
CA GLN A 139 -12.40 4.73 12.86
C GLN A 139 -13.29 3.57 12.47
N ALA A 140 -13.65 2.77 13.47
CA ALA A 140 -14.70 1.76 13.35
C ALA A 140 -15.99 2.38 13.90
N GLN A 141 -16.86 2.88 13.00
CA GLN A 141 -18.26 3.03 13.38
C GLN A 141 -18.90 1.70 13.06
N MET A 142 -19.28 0.98 14.11
CA MET A 142 -20.02 -0.27 13.99
C MET A 142 -21.20 -0.16 14.94
N GLU A 143 -22.38 -0.55 14.47
CA GLU A 143 -23.57 -0.57 15.29
C GLU A 143 -23.36 -1.46 16.54
N ARG A 144 -23.85 -1.04 17.71
CA ARG A 144 -23.64 -1.77 18.98
C ARG A 144 -24.14 -3.21 18.93
N MET A 145 -25.24 -3.46 18.21
CA MET A 145 -25.77 -4.82 18.04
C MET A 145 -24.79 -5.69 17.25
N LEU A 146 -24.23 -5.15 16.16
CA LEU A 146 -23.23 -5.85 15.35
C LEU A 146 -21.93 -6.07 16.16
N GLN A 147 -21.47 -5.08 16.93
CA GLN A 147 -20.31 -5.22 17.81
C GLN A 147 -20.47 -6.38 18.81
N SER A 148 -21.63 -6.45 19.48
CA SER A 148 -21.92 -7.52 20.42
C SER A 148 -21.99 -8.89 19.74
N HIS A 149 -22.52 -8.94 18.52
CA HIS A 149 -22.62 -10.19 17.76
C HIS A 149 -21.24 -10.69 17.33
N LEU A 150 -20.39 -9.81 16.79
CA LEU A 150 -19.02 -10.15 16.40
C LEU A 150 -18.12 -10.51 17.59
N ALA A 151 -18.32 -9.88 18.75
CA ALA A 151 -17.59 -10.22 19.97
C ALA A 151 -17.95 -11.61 20.53
N ALA A 152 -19.14 -12.12 20.22
CA ALA A 152 -19.59 -13.45 20.63
C ALA A 152 -19.10 -14.56 19.69
N LEU A 153 -18.57 -14.22 18.51
CA LEU A 153 -18.03 -15.20 17.58
C LEU A 153 -16.70 -15.78 18.12
N PRO A 154 -16.49 -17.10 18.00
CA PRO A 154 -15.20 -17.70 18.33
C PRO A 154 -14.10 -17.12 17.41
N LYS A 155 -12.88 -16.96 17.93
CA LYS A 155 -11.72 -16.50 17.13
C LYS A 155 -11.57 -17.37 15.88
N GLY A 156 -11.75 -16.77 14.70
CA GLY A 156 -11.67 -17.45 13.40
C GLY A 156 -13.01 -18.01 12.88
N GLY A 157 -14.09 -17.93 13.64
CA GLY A 157 -15.44 -18.28 13.21
C GLY A 157 -16.14 -17.09 12.57
N PHE A 158 -15.82 -16.80 11.31
CA PHE A 158 -16.63 -15.90 10.48
C PHE A 158 -17.49 -16.76 9.56
N ASP A 159 -18.76 -16.91 9.92
CA ASP A 159 -19.74 -17.63 9.12
C ASP A 159 -20.57 -16.68 8.24
N LYS A 160 -21.40 -17.28 7.39
CA LYS A 160 -22.25 -16.57 6.45
C LYS A 160 -23.26 -15.64 7.14
N GLU A 161 -23.74 -16.01 8.33
CA GLU A 161 -24.72 -15.21 9.07
C GLU A 161 -24.11 -13.90 9.57
N ALA A 162 -22.88 -13.95 10.10
CA ALA A 162 -22.14 -12.76 10.50
C ALA A 162 -21.88 -11.84 9.29
N GLU A 163 -21.49 -12.42 8.15
CA GLU A 163 -21.23 -11.69 6.91
C GLU A 163 -22.50 -11.00 6.38
N ASP A 164 -23.65 -11.69 6.40
CA ASP A 164 -24.93 -11.13 5.96
C ASP A 164 -25.38 -9.95 6.85
N LYS A 165 -25.19 -10.06 8.18
CA LYS A 165 -25.47 -8.95 9.12
C LYS A 165 -24.56 -7.75 8.95
N ILE A 166 -23.29 -7.98 8.64
CA ILE A 166 -22.33 -6.90 8.32
C ILE A 166 -22.77 -6.19 7.04
N LYS A 167 -23.09 -6.94 5.98
CA LYS A 167 -23.58 -6.39 4.72
C LYS A 167 -24.85 -5.57 4.92
N GLU A 168 -25.82 -6.09 5.66
CA GLU A 168 -27.04 -5.37 6.02
C GLU A 168 -26.73 -4.07 6.74
N SER A 169 -25.88 -4.11 7.78
CA SER A 169 -25.51 -2.92 8.56
C SER A 169 -24.78 -1.86 7.72
N ILE A 170 -23.96 -2.29 6.75
CA ILE A 170 -23.25 -1.40 5.83
C ILE A 170 -24.21 -0.74 4.83
N VAL A 171 -25.15 -1.50 4.25
CA VAL A 171 -26.15 -0.98 3.31
C VAL A 171 -27.03 0.10 3.98
N HIS A 172 -27.30 -0.04 5.27
CA HIS A 172 -28.02 0.97 6.05
C HIS A 172 -27.15 2.15 6.53
N GLY A 173 -25.88 2.20 6.12
CA GLY A 173 -24.94 3.29 6.43
C GLY A 173 -24.42 3.27 7.87
N HIS A 174 -24.60 2.17 8.59
CA HIS A 174 -24.29 2.07 10.02
C HIS A 174 -22.90 1.53 10.32
N THR A 175 -22.19 1.01 9.30
CA THR A 175 -20.86 0.43 9.51
C THR A 175 -19.83 0.92 8.48
N PHE A 176 -18.71 1.44 8.99
CA PHE A 176 -17.49 1.66 8.22
C PHE A 176 -16.25 1.45 9.09
N PHE A 177 -15.22 0.85 8.50
CA PHE A 177 -13.92 0.64 9.12
C PHE A 177 -12.88 1.38 8.30
N VAL A 178 -12.21 2.34 8.92
CA VAL A 178 -11.08 3.04 8.30
C VAL A 178 -9.89 2.94 9.23
N TYR A 179 -8.81 2.34 8.72
CA TYR A 179 -7.54 2.21 9.40
C TYR A 179 -6.53 3.08 8.69
N GLN A 180 -6.11 4.16 9.35
CA GLN A 180 -4.97 4.96 8.90
C GLN A 180 -3.70 4.40 9.52
N ILE A 181 -2.78 4.01 8.66
CA ILE A 181 -1.49 3.45 9.03
C ILE A 181 -0.43 4.52 8.81
N LYS A 182 0.23 4.89 9.90
CA LYS A 182 1.25 5.93 9.92
C LYS A 182 2.62 5.31 9.75
N ASP A 183 3.35 5.79 8.76
CA ASP A 183 4.80 5.65 8.71
C ASP A 183 5.40 6.52 9.81
N GLN A 184 6.17 5.94 10.73
CA GLN A 184 6.86 6.70 11.79
C GLN A 184 7.79 7.79 11.22
N GLN A 185 8.23 7.62 9.97
CA GLN A 185 9.08 8.58 9.26
C GLN A 185 8.29 9.53 8.35
N ASN A 186 6.96 9.39 8.32
CA ASN A 186 6.02 10.23 7.57
C ASN A 186 6.33 10.31 6.06
N LEU A 187 6.93 9.26 5.48
CA LEU A 187 7.26 9.22 4.05
C LEU A 187 6.09 8.67 3.22
N MET A 188 5.28 7.80 3.81
CA MET A 188 4.18 7.12 3.14
C MET A 188 2.86 7.29 3.90
N SER A 189 1.76 7.42 3.15
CA SER A 189 0.39 7.25 3.65
C SER A 189 -0.10 5.86 3.29
N ALA A 190 -0.70 5.18 4.26
CA ALA A 190 -1.38 3.91 4.05
C ALA A 190 -2.75 3.94 4.72
N ALA A 191 -3.78 3.49 4.02
CA ALA A 191 -5.12 3.38 4.56
C ALA A 191 -5.81 2.10 4.08
N LEU A 192 -6.48 1.42 4.99
CA LEU A 192 -7.42 0.33 4.67
C LEU A 192 -8.82 0.83 5.00
N ALA A 193 -9.73 0.76 4.04
CA ALA A 193 -11.08 1.25 4.15
C ALA A 193 -12.09 0.16 3.75
N TYR A 194 -13.09 -0.04 4.60
CA TYR A 194 -14.26 -0.88 4.33
C TYR A 194 -15.52 -0.08 4.60
N TYR A 195 -16.25 0.32 3.56
CA TYR A 195 -17.45 1.16 3.69
C TYR A 195 -18.38 1.04 2.48
N ALA A 196 -19.68 1.35 2.66
CA ALA A 196 -20.59 1.71 1.57
C ALA A 196 -20.88 3.21 1.65
N THR A 197 -21.03 3.86 0.50
CA THR A 197 -21.49 5.24 0.45
C THR A 197 -22.99 5.25 0.79
N GLY A 198 -23.37 5.94 1.87
CA GLY A 198 -24.77 6.03 2.34
C GLY A 198 -25.72 6.81 1.40
N ARG A 199 -25.44 6.84 0.10
CA ARG A 199 -26.33 7.44 -0.90
C ARG A 199 -27.43 6.43 -1.26
N PRO A 200 -28.69 6.87 -1.41
CA PRO A 200 -29.84 5.97 -1.64
C PRO A 200 -29.72 4.99 -2.84
N ASN A 201 -28.74 5.19 -3.72
CA ASN A 201 -28.52 4.43 -4.95
C ASN A 201 -27.11 3.85 -5.12
N GLU A 202 -26.20 3.96 -4.13
CA GLU A 202 -24.91 3.27 -4.14
C GLU A 202 -24.95 2.21 -3.04
N LYS A 203 -25.08 0.94 -3.42
CA LYS A 203 -25.48 -0.13 -2.49
C LYS A 203 -24.40 -1.15 -2.17
N GLU A 204 -23.25 -1.10 -2.82
CA GLU A 204 -22.25 -2.14 -2.62
C GLU A 204 -21.17 -1.67 -1.64
N PRO A 205 -20.92 -2.44 -0.56
CA PRO A 205 -19.73 -2.27 0.27
C PRO A 205 -18.48 -2.23 -0.62
N THR A 206 -17.47 -1.49 -0.23
CA THR A 206 -16.18 -1.44 -0.92
C THR A 206 -15.07 -1.76 0.07
N LEU A 207 -14.07 -2.54 -0.36
CA LEU A 207 -12.87 -2.84 0.41
C LEU A 207 -11.65 -2.35 -0.36
N GLN A 208 -10.94 -1.39 0.21
CA GLN A 208 -9.85 -0.72 -0.48
C GLN A 208 -8.62 -0.54 0.39
N VAL A 209 -7.44 -0.78 -0.18
CA VAL A 209 -6.15 -0.36 0.40
C VAL A 209 -5.58 0.75 -0.46
N HIS A 210 -5.23 1.86 0.16
CA HIS A 210 -4.57 3.00 -0.48
C HIS A 210 -3.17 3.12 0.09
N LEU A 211 -2.16 3.16 -0.79
CA LEU A 211 -0.76 3.39 -0.44
C LEU A 211 -0.25 4.56 -1.29
N GLY A 212 0.45 5.52 -0.71
CA GLY A 212 1.03 6.62 -1.47
C GLY A 212 2.20 7.27 -0.79
N LEU A 213 3.08 7.90 -1.57
CA LEU A 213 4.08 8.81 -1.03
C LEU A 213 3.40 10.11 -0.63
N LYS A 214 3.66 10.57 0.60
CA LYS A 214 3.00 11.75 1.12
C LYS A 214 3.36 13.00 0.33
N GLN A 215 4.66 13.24 0.14
CA GLN A 215 5.17 14.41 -0.59
C GLN A 215 4.70 14.42 -2.06
N ASP A 216 4.79 13.28 -2.75
CA ASP A 216 4.41 13.22 -4.17
C ASP A 216 2.88 13.23 -4.36
N SER A 217 2.12 12.71 -3.38
CA SER A 217 0.65 12.84 -3.37
C SER A 217 0.21 14.28 -3.16
N GLU A 218 0.84 15.01 -2.23
CA GLU A 218 0.55 16.43 -1.98
C GLU A 218 0.88 17.29 -3.23
N ALA A 219 2.01 17.01 -3.88
CA ALA A 219 2.39 17.68 -5.13
C ALA A 219 1.38 17.41 -6.27
N PHE A 220 0.94 16.16 -6.42
CA PHE A 220 -0.09 15.79 -7.38
C PHE A 220 -1.44 16.45 -7.06
N ASP A 221 -1.89 16.41 -5.81
CA ASP A 221 -3.16 17.00 -5.40
C ASP A 221 -3.16 18.53 -5.64
N ALA A 222 -2.03 19.21 -5.38
CA ALA A 222 -1.85 20.63 -5.71
C ALA A 222 -1.94 20.90 -7.22
N TYR A 223 -1.25 20.10 -8.04
CA TYR A 223 -1.32 20.18 -9.52
C TYR A 223 -2.76 20.02 -10.03
N MET A 224 -3.50 19.03 -9.52
CA MET A 224 -4.89 18.79 -9.92
C MET A 224 -5.82 19.95 -9.53
N GLN A 225 -5.58 20.59 -8.38
CA GLN A 225 -6.34 21.78 -7.98
C GLN A 225 -6.08 22.98 -8.90
N GLU A 226 -4.84 23.18 -9.35
CA GLU A 226 -4.49 24.23 -10.31
C GLU A 226 -5.16 23.98 -11.67
N LEU A 227 -5.12 22.74 -12.17
CA LEU A 227 -5.81 22.36 -13.40
C LEU A 227 -7.31 22.62 -13.32
N LYS A 228 -7.95 22.26 -12.21
CA LYS A 228 -9.38 22.52 -12.00
C LYS A 228 -9.69 24.02 -12.07
N LYS A 229 -8.91 24.85 -11.38
CA LYS A 229 -9.05 26.31 -11.42
C LYS A 229 -8.82 26.89 -12.82
N ALA A 230 -7.92 26.31 -13.61
CA ALA A 230 -7.68 26.75 -14.98
C ALA A 230 -8.86 26.43 -15.92
N LYS A 231 -9.56 25.33 -15.70
CA LYS A 231 -10.75 24.92 -16.49
C LYS A 231 -12.02 25.72 -16.15
N GLU A 232 -12.04 26.39 -15.00
CA GLU A 232 -13.15 27.25 -14.54
C GLU A 232 -12.99 28.72 -14.97
N ARG A 233 -11.89 29.08 -15.67
CA ARG A 233 -11.62 30.41 -16.23
C ARG A 233 -11.94 30.45 -17.72
#